data_AF-A0A8T5E1Z2-F1
#
_entry.id   AF-A0A8T5E1Z2-F1
#
_cell.length_a   1.000
_cell.length_b   1.000
_cell.length_c   1.000
_cell.angle_alpha   90.00
_cell.angle_beta   90.00
_cell.angle_gamma   90.00
#
_symmetry.space_group_name_H-M   'P 1'
#
loop_
_entity.id
_entity.type
_entity.pdbx_description
1 polymer ?
#
loop_
_entity_poly.entity_id
_entity_poly.type
_entity_poly.pdbx_seq_one_letter_code
_entity_poly.pdbx_strand_id
1 'polypeptide(L)'
;SSGELRQSYHDKFPGLIEAKMFTMSETGSSEAAIFSDTDPVGNADEIRALVKDGYIVRSRADNAENGEADDNNKTRLNAAISVGAHSISTDYPAKVDGIDYWVEIPEGNPVACNPVSAPTDCTPERINKVLN
;
A
#
# COMPACT_ATOMS: atom_id res chain seq x y z
N SER A 1 17.69 -13.61 -6.72
CA SER A 1 16.84 -12.93 -7.71
C SER A 1 15.53 -13.68 -7.80
N SER A 2 14.40 -12.99 -7.62
CA SER A 2 13.03 -13.54 -7.72
C SER A 2 12.56 -13.74 -9.16
N GLY A 3 13.37 -13.32 -10.16
CA GLY A 3 12.99 -13.34 -11.58
C GLY A 3 12.73 -14.74 -12.13
N GLU A 4 13.57 -15.73 -11.81
CA GLU A 4 13.41 -17.11 -12.31
C GLU A 4 12.16 -17.78 -11.75
N LEU A 5 11.87 -17.60 -10.47
CA LEU A 5 10.64 -18.12 -9.84
C LEU A 5 9.39 -17.44 -10.41
N ARG A 6 9.45 -16.11 -10.60
CA ARG A 6 8.37 -15.36 -11.25
C ARG A 6 8.12 -15.87 -12.66
N GLN A 7 9.17 -16.06 -13.45
CA GLN A 7 9.07 -16.57 -14.81
C GLN A 7 8.46 -17.96 -14.84
N SER A 8 8.93 -18.88 -13.99
CA SER A 8 8.36 -20.23 -13.90
C SER A 8 6.87 -20.21 -13.50
N TYR A 9 6.46 -19.25 -12.66
CA TYR A 9 5.05 -19.06 -12.32
C TYR A 9 4.23 -18.55 -13.50
N HIS A 10 4.77 -17.61 -14.29
CA HIS A 10 4.16 -17.10 -15.52
C HIS A 10 4.05 -18.17 -16.60
N ASP A 11 5.07 -19.02 -16.76
CA ASP A 11 5.04 -20.12 -17.73
C ASP A 11 3.93 -21.14 -17.40
N LYS A 12 3.66 -21.33 -16.10
CA LYS A 12 2.58 -22.20 -15.62
C LYS A 12 1.21 -21.53 -15.69
N PHE A 13 1.15 -20.21 -15.50
CA PHE A 13 -0.08 -19.42 -15.50
C PHE A 13 0.10 -18.15 -16.37
N PRO A 14 0.09 -18.26 -17.71
CA PRO A 14 0.24 -17.09 -18.58
C PRO A 14 -0.87 -16.07 -18.34
N GLY A 15 -0.53 -14.78 -18.23
CA GLY A 15 -1.47 -13.72 -17.86
C GLY A 15 -2.04 -13.85 -16.45
N LEU A 16 -1.47 -14.71 -15.60
CA LEU A 16 -2.00 -15.10 -14.27
C LEU A 16 -3.44 -15.66 -14.31
N ILE A 17 -3.89 -16.16 -15.46
CA ILE A 17 -5.22 -16.77 -15.60
C ILE A 17 -5.28 -18.01 -14.72
N GLU A 18 -6.30 -18.08 -13.85
CA GLU A 18 -6.51 -19.13 -12.84
C GLU A 18 -5.39 -19.27 -11.79
N ALA A 19 -4.45 -18.32 -11.75
CA ALA A 19 -3.41 -18.27 -10.74
C ALA A 19 -3.99 -17.97 -9.35
N LYS A 20 -3.24 -18.37 -8.32
CA LYS A 20 -3.61 -18.12 -6.92
C LYS A 20 -2.94 -16.88 -6.33
N MET A 21 -1.95 -16.33 -7.03
CA MET A 21 -1.13 -15.23 -6.55
C MET A 21 -0.89 -14.23 -7.68
N PHE A 22 -0.82 -12.96 -7.31
CA PHE A 22 -0.20 -11.95 -8.14
C PHE A 22 1.31 -11.95 -7.91
N THR A 23 2.05 -11.56 -8.94
CA THR A 23 3.50 -11.39 -8.87
C THR A 23 3.85 -9.92 -8.95
N MET A 24 4.98 -9.54 -8.35
CA MET A 24 5.59 -8.22 -8.58
C MET A 24 6.18 -8.23 -9.99
N SER A 25 5.37 -7.94 -11.00
CA SER A 25 5.73 -7.96 -12.43
C SER A 25 6.19 -6.59 -12.89
N GLU A 26 6.72 -6.50 -14.11
CA GLU A 26 7.08 -5.23 -14.72
C GLU A 26 5.82 -4.43 -15.10
N THR A 27 5.85 -3.12 -14.87
CA THR A 27 4.77 -2.21 -15.25
C THR A 27 4.43 -2.36 -16.73
N GLY A 28 3.14 -2.41 -17.05
CA GLY A 28 2.62 -2.58 -18.41
C GLY A 28 2.51 -4.03 -18.90
N SER A 29 3.07 -5.01 -18.18
CA SER A 29 2.85 -6.44 -18.50
C SER A 29 1.41 -6.87 -18.18
N SER A 30 0.93 -7.93 -18.86
CA SER A 30 -0.38 -8.55 -18.58
C SER A 30 -0.52 -9.06 -17.14
N GLU A 31 0.60 -9.36 -16.50
CA GLU A 31 0.71 -9.92 -15.15
C GLU A 31 0.94 -8.84 -14.07
N ALA A 32 0.96 -7.56 -14.43
CA ALA A 32 1.12 -6.45 -13.49
C ALA A 32 -0.23 -6.01 -12.91
N ALA A 33 -0.37 -6.14 -11.60
CA ALA A 33 -1.57 -5.71 -10.87
C ALA A 33 -1.25 -5.06 -9.52
N ILE A 34 -0.20 -5.54 -8.85
CA ILE A 34 0.19 -5.10 -7.52
C ILE A 34 1.69 -4.78 -7.45
N PHE A 35 2.02 -3.72 -6.71
CA PHE A 35 3.38 -3.32 -6.40
C PHE A 35 3.56 -3.17 -4.89
N SER A 36 4.77 -3.48 -4.41
CA SER A 36 5.17 -3.24 -3.03
C SER A 36 6.39 -2.33 -3.04
N ASP A 37 6.17 -1.03 -2.80
CA ASP A 37 7.22 -0.05 -2.62
C ASP A 37 7.17 0.49 -1.18
N THR A 38 8.24 0.22 -0.43
CA THR A 38 8.33 0.52 0.99
C THR A 38 8.92 1.88 1.30
N ASP A 39 9.32 2.65 0.28
CA ASP A 39 9.88 3.99 0.46
C ASP A 39 9.02 5.11 -0.13
N PRO A 40 7.88 5.44 0.52
CA PRO A 40 6.99 6.48 0.02
C PRO A 40 7.55 7.90 0.17
N VAL A 41 8.66 8.07 0.88
CA VAL A 41 9.37 9.35 0.98
C VAL A 41 10.31 9.52 -0.19
N GLY A 42 11.12 8.50 -0.51
CA GLY A 42 12.07 8.54 -1.63
C GLY A 42 11.44 8.37 -3.01
N ASN A 43 10.40 7.53 -3.12
CA ASN A 43 9.78 7.13 -4.39
C ASN A 43 8.35 7.68 -4.55
N ALA A 44 8.11 8.89 -4.05
CA ALA A 44 6.75 9.45 -3.96
C ALA A 44 6.07 9.60 -5.32
N ASP A 45 6.83 10.04 -6.33
CA ASP A 45 6.33 10.28 -7.68
C ASP A 45 6.04 8.96 -8.41
N GLU A 46 6.91 7.96 -8.25
CA GLU A 46 6.76 6.62 -8.82
C GLU A 46 5.53 5.92 -8.25
N ILE A 47 5.35 5.93 -6.93
CA ILE A 47 4.18 5.32 -6.28
C ILE A 47 2.90 6.01 -6.72
N ARG A 48 2.90 7.35 -6.76
CA ARG A 48 1.72 8.11 -7.21
C ARG A 48 1.39 7.81 -8.67
N ALA A 49 2.38 7.63 -9.53
CA ALA A 49 2.18 7.24 -10.93
C ALA A 49 1.53 5.86 -11.02
N LEU A 50 2.05 4.86 -10.29
CA LEU A 50 1.46 3.51 -10.25
C LEU A 50 -0.01 3.53 -9.80
N VAL A 51 -0.33 4.33 -8.78
CA VAL A 51 -1.71 4.48 -8.29
C VAL A 51 -2.63 5.10 -9.36
N LYS A 52 -2.15 6.12 -10.07
CA LYS A 52 -2.91 6.77 -11.16
C LYS A 52 -3.12 5.85 -12.37
N ASP A 53 -2.15 4.98 -12.65
CA ASP A 53 -2.22 4.00 -13.72
C ASP A 53 -3.15 2.80 -13.38
N GLY A 54 -3.72 2.78 -12.16
CA GLY A 54 -4.70 1.80 -11.73
C GLY A 54 -4.11 0.56 -11.04
N TYR A 55 -2.82 0.58 -10.70
CA TYR A 55 -2.21 -0.50 -9.92
C TYR A 55 -2.52 -0.40 -8.44
N ILE A 56 -2.57 -1.56 -7.77
CA ILE A 56 -2.67 -1.64 -6.31
C ILE A 56 -1.27 -1.51 -5.72
N VAL A 57 -1.05 -0.51 -4.87
CA VAL A 57 0.26 -0.28 -4.25
C VAL A 57 0.20 -0.50 -2.74
N ARG A 58 1.14 -1.30 -2.23
CA ARG A 58 1.38 -1.51 -0.81
C ARG A 58 2.64 -0.76 -0.37
N SER A 59 2.56 -0.03 0.73
CA SER A 59 3.70 0.65 1.36
C SER A 59 3.79 0.35 2.87
N ARG A 60 4.68 1.05 3.59
CA ARG A 60 4.87 0.91 5.04
C ARG A 60 4.61 2.23 5.76
N ALA A 61 4.14 2.16 7.00
CA ALA A 61 3.97 3.33 7.86
C ALA A 61 5.28 3.76 8.55
N ASP A 62 6.19 2.82 8.77
CA ASP A 62 7.42 2.97 9.54
C ASP A 62 8.55 2.08 8.98
N ASN A 63 9.79 2.46 9.30
CA ASN A 63 10.99 1.65 9.09
C ASN A 63 11.71 1.40 10.43
N ALA A 64 11.72 0.15 10.87
CA ALA A 64 12.40 -0.28 12.10
C ALA A 64 13.92 -0.03 12.07
N GLU A 65 14.58 -0.11 10.90
CA GLU A 65 16.03 0.14 10.78
C GLU A 65 16.39 1.60 11.06
N ASN A 66 15.44 2.52 10.85
CA ASN A 66 15.61 3.95 11.08
C ASN A 66 15.06 4.41 12.45
N GLY A 67 14.50 3.51 13.26
CA GLY A 67 13.90 3.85 14.56
C GLY A 67 12.64 4.73 14.48
N GLU A 68 11.96 4.78 13.34
CA GLU A 68 10.87 5.75 13.11
C GLU A 68 9.71 5.58 14.12
N ALA A 69 9.39 4.35 14.53
CA ALA A 69 8.38 4.11 15.54
C ALA A 69 8.83 4.52 16.95
N ASP A 70 10.10 4.25 17.29
CA ASP A 70 10.69 4.60 18.59
C ASP A 70 10.76 6.12 18.79
N ASP A 71 11.01 6.87 17.71
CA ASP A 71 11.08 8.33 17.70
C ASP A 71 9.70 9.01 17.52
N ASN A 72 8.62 8.23 17.49
CA ASN A 72 7.28 8.67 17.15
C ASN A 72 7.19 9.45 15.81
N ASN A 73 8.03 9.10 14.84
CA ASN A 73 8.15 9.80 13.57
C ASN A 73 7.12 9.30 12.54
N LYS A 74 6.10 10.13 12.26
CA LYS A 74 5.02 9.81 11.32
C LYS A 74 5.29 10.22 9.86
N THR A 75 6.51 10.64 9.53
CA THR A 75 6.83 11.16 8.18
C THR A 75 6.53 10.13 7.09
N ARG A 76 6.93 8.87 7.28
CA ARG A 76 6.69 7.80 6.31
C ARG A 76 5.21 7.44 6.18
N LEU A 77 4.48 7.34 7.29
CA LEU A 77 3.03 7.14 7.29
C LEU A 77 2.32 8.24 6.49
N ASN A 78 2.62 9.50 6.78
CA ASN A 78 2.02 10.64 6.09
C ASN A 78 2.35 10.62 4.59
N ALA A 79 3.59 10.29 4.24
CA ALA A 79 4.00 10.11 2.85
C ALA A 79 3.19 9.00 2.17
N ALA A 80 3.10 7.81 2.77
CA ALA A 80 2.36 6.66 2.26
C ALA A 80 0.88 6.98 1.98
N ILE A 81 0.23 7.70 2.90
CA ILE A 81 -1.14 8.17 2.73
C ILE A 81 -1.21 9.17 1.55
N SER A 82 -0.33 10.17 1.53
CA SER A 82 -0.37 11.26 0.55
C SER A 82 -0.17 10.80 -0.90
N VAL A 83 0.64 9.76 -1.11
CA VAL A 83 0.90 9.18 -2.44
C VAL A 83 -0.21 8.23 -2.88
N GLY A 84 -1.18 7.93 -2.01
CA GLY A 84 -2.32 7.08 -2.31
C GLY A 84 -1.99 5.59 -2.26
N ALA A 85 -1.07 5.15 -1.39
CA ALA A 85 -0.87 3.72 -1.17
C ALA A 85 -2.19 3.06 -0.72
N HIS A 86 -2.54 1.94 -1.33
CA HIS A 86 -3.82 1.24 -1.10
C HIS A 86 -3.79 0.37 0.17
N SER A 87 -2.60 -0.08 0.55
CA SER A 87 -2.39 -0.76 1.83
C SER A 87 -1.10 -0.26 2.46
N ILE A 88 -1.14 -0.02 3.77
CA ILE A 88 -0.01 0.48 4.54
C ILE A 88 0.20 -0.52 5.68
N SER A 89 1.36 -1.17 5.71
CA SER A 89 1.69 -2.10 6.78
C SER A 89 2.34 -1.40 7.96
N THR A 90 2.05 -1.86 9.16
CA THR A 90 2.72 -1.48 10.40
C THR A 90 2.61 -2.61 11.40
N ASP A 91 3.55 -2.68 12.35
CA ASP A 91 3.42 -3.51 13.56
C ASP A 91 2.67 -2.79 14.70
N TYR A 92 2.28 -1.52 14.49
CA TYR A 92 1.58 -0.67 15.46
C TYR A 92 0.19 -0.25 14.97
N PRO A 93 -0.73 -1.20 14.69
CA PRO A 93 -2.03 -0.90 14.06
C PRO A 93 -3.04 -0.21 14.99
N ALA A 94 -2.78 -0.19 16.30
CA ALA A 94 -3.66 0.41 17.29
C ALA A 94 -2.85 0.88 18.50
N LYS A 95 -3.45 1.78 19.28
CA LYS A 95 -2.85 2.28 20.52
C LYS A 95 -2.69 1.14 21.53
N VAL A 96 -1.51 1.06 22.14
CA VAL A 96 -1.18 0.13 23.22
C VAL A 96 -0.57 0.93 24.37
N ASP A 97 -0.94 0.60 25.61
CA ASP A 97 -0.43 1.28 26.79
C ASP A 97 1.11 1.17 26.86
N GLY A 98 1.78 2.30 27.07
CA GLY A 98 3.24 2.39 27.12
C GLY A 98 3.94 2.50 25.76
N ILE A 99 3.19 2.57 24.66
CA ILE A 99 3.72 2.82 23.31
C ILE A 99 3.11 4.12 22.77
N ASP A 100 3.96 5.10 22.47
CA ASP A 100 3.53 6.43 22.00
C ASP A 100 3.33 6.52 20.47
N TYR A 101 3.65 5.43 19.74
CA TYR A 101 3.49 5.34 18.30
C TYR A 101 2.41 4.30 17.94
N TRP A 102 1.38 4.73 17.21
CA TRP A 102 0.45 3.84 16.49
C TRP A 102 -0.07 4.49 15.22
N VAL A 103 -0.49 3.70 14.24
CA VAL A 103 -1.05 4.22 12.99
C VAL A 103 -2.49 4.67 13.18
N GLU A 104 -2.79 5.87 12.70
CA GLU A 104 -4.14 6.36 12.49
C GLU A 104 -4.25 6.85 11.06
N ILE A 105 -5.31 6.40 10.38
CA ILE A 105 -5.65 6.88 9.05
C ILE A 105 -6.64 8.04 9.22
N PRO A 106 -6.34 9.25 8.70
CA PRO A 106 -7.27 10.38 8.78
C PRO A 106 -8.59 10.06 8.11
N GLU A 107 -9.70 10.57 8.68
CA GLU A 107 -11.06 10.40 8.15
C GLU A 107 -11.57 8.96 8.07
N GLY A 108 -10.86 8.01 8.70
CA GLY A 108 -11.33 6.65 8.94
C GLY A 108 -10.23 5.74 9.41
N ASN A 109 -10.47 4.91 10.44
CA ASN A 109 -9.51 3.93 10.94
C ASN A 109 -10.22 2.56 11.02
N PRO A 110 -9.85 1.55 10.21
CA PRO A 110 -8.60 1.44 9.43
C PRO A 110 -8.69 1.80 7.94
N VAL A 111 -9.84 2.27 7.44
CA VAL A 111 -10.07 2.53 6.00
C VAL A 111 -10.58 3.96 5.80
N ALA A 112 -10.04 4.64 4.80
CA ALA A 112 -10.47 5.97 4.35
C ALA A 112 -10.46 6.06 2.81
N CYS A 113 -11.03 7.13 2.27
CA CYS A 113 -10.99 7.41 0.83
C CYS A 113 -9.54 7.64 0.38
N ASN A 114 -9.13 6.98 -0.69
CA ASN A 114 -7.80 7.18 -1.27
C ASN A 114 -7.67 8.60 -1.87
N PRO A 115 -6.70 9.43 -1.47
CA PRO A 115 -6.58 10.81 -1.94
C PRO A 115 -6.17 10.96 -3.41
N VAL A 116 -5.80 9.86 -4.08
CA VAL A 116 -5.36 9.85 -5.48
C VAL A 116 -6.35 9.12 -6.38
N SER A 117 -6.81 7.94 -5.99
CA SER A 117 -7.62 7.06 -6.85
C SER A 117 -9.10 6.99 -6.48
N ALA A 118 -9.54 7.57 -5.36
CA ALA A 118 -10.95 7.51 -4.98
C ALA A 118 -11.82 8.34 -5.93
N PRO A 119 -13.05 7.87 -6.25
CA PRO A 119 -14.01 8.67 -6.98
C PRO A 119 -14.42 9.91 -6.16
N THR A 120 -14.86 10.97 -6.85
CA THR A 120 -15.17 12.28 -6.25
C THR A 120 -16.30 12.25 -5.23
N ASP A 121 -17.14 11.22 -5.28
CA ASP A 121 -18.26 11.01 -4.36
C ASP A 121 -17.88 10.09 -3.18
N CYS A 122 -16.60 9.70 -3.04
CA CYS A 122 -16.13 8.93 -1.90
C CYS A 122 -16.27 9.74 -0.62
N THR A 123 -16.91 9.14 0.37
CA THR A 123 -17.14 9.73 1.70
C THR A 123 -16.97 8.64 2.77
N PRO A 124 -16.57 9.00 4.00
CA PRO A 124 -16.51 8.06 5.11
C PRO A 124 -17.83 7.30 5.34
N GLU A 125 -18.98 7.94 5.14
CA GLU A 125 -20.30 7.32 5.26
C GLU A 125 -20.51 6.19 4.25
N ARG A 126 -20.03 6.35 3.00
CA ARG A 126 -20.13 5.30 1.98
C ARG A 126 -19.25 4.11 2.30
N ILE A 127 -18.06 4.34 2.87
CA ILE A 127 -17.16 3.27 3.31
C ILE A 127 -17.82 2.44 4.41
N ASN A 128 -18.39 3.10 5.43
CA ASN A 128 -19.02 2.41 6.56
C ASN A 128 -20.24 1.55 6.18
N LYS A 129 -20.93 1.88 5.08
CA LYS A 129 -22.05 1.07 4.58
C LYS A 129 -21.60 -0.24 3.91
N VAL A 130 -20.35 -0.33 3.45
CA VAL A 130 -19.80 -1.56 2.85
C VAL A 130 -19.26 -2.52 3.91
N LEU A 131 -18.88 -1.98 5.07
CA LEU A 131 -18.29 -2.74 6.18
C LEU A 131 -19.31 -3.38 7.13
N ASN A 132 -20.60 -3.00 7.01
CA ASN A 132 -21.72 -3.51 7.82
C ASN A 132 -22.77 -4.18 6.92
#